data_AF-A0A916SMN2-F1
#
_entry.id   AF-A0A916SMN2-F1
#
_cell.length_a   1.000
_cell.length_b   1.000
_cell.length_c   1.000
_cell.angle_alpha   90.00
_cell.angle_beta   90.00
_cell.angle_gamma   90.00
#
_symmetry.space_group_name_H-M   'P 1'
#
loop_
_entity.id
_entity.type
_entity.pdbx_description
1 polymer ?
#
loop_
_entity_poly.entity_id
_entity_poly.type
_entity_poly.pdbx_seq_one_letter_code
_entity_poly.pdbx_strand_id
1 'polypeptide(L)'
;MNYSNRSITDVQVSGLRHHEGSDGITVSGVVRLQLSAEDGNEFGPCATIELAADLPENATFIDVERQLLTGAIGVLTRLASLSPEEAGAELQKSRFREYLPKTP
;
A
#
# COMPACT_ATOMS: atom_id res chain seq x y z
N MET A 1 22.23 -2.22 2.02
CA MET A 1 21.64 -3.47 2.54
C MET A 1 21.34 -4.36 1.35
N ASN A 2 21.66 -5.65 1.43
CA ASN A 2 21.21 -6.62 0.44
C ASN A 2 19.86 -7.19 0.90
N TYR A 3 18.82 -7.03 0.07
CA TYR A 3 17.47 -7.54 0.35
C TYR A 3 17.14 -8.80 -0.47
N SER A 4 18.08 -9.30 -1.29
CA SER A 4 17.85 -10.42 -2.21
C SER A 4 17.64 -11.76 -1.51
N ASN A 5 17.98 -11.87 -0.23
CA ASN A 5 17.83 -13.07 0.60
C ASN A 5 16.78 -12.89 1.72
N ARG A 6 15.82 -11.99 1.52
CA ARG A 6 14.75 -11.73 2.49
C ARG A 6 13.40 -12.16 1.94
N SER A 7 12.59 -12.73 2.81
CA SER A 7 11.21 -13.11 2.52
C SER A 7 10.23 -12.12 3.18
N ILE A 8 9.04 -12.00 2.59
CA ILE A 8 7.91 -11.34 3.25
C ILE A 8 7.33 -12.34 4.27
N THR A 9 7.27 -11.97 5.55
CA THR A 9 6.86 -12.91 6.61
C THR A 9 5.63 -12.46 7.39
N ASP A 10 5.25 -11.19 7.34
CA ASP A 10 4.08 -10.65 8.05
C ASP A 10 3.28 -9.74 7.11
N VAL A 11 2.19 -10.28 6.57
CA VAL A 11 1.23 -9.57 5.71
C VAL A 11 -0.07 -9.44 6.48
N GLN A 12 -0.48 -8.21 6.76
CA GLN A 12 -1.68 -7.94 7.55
C GLN A 12 -2.55 -6.92 6.84
N VAL A 13 -3.86 -7.18 6.76
CA VAL A 13 -4.87 -6.22 6.33
C VAL A 13 -5.65 -5.78 7.57
N SER A 14 -5.78 -4.48 7.79
CA SER A 14 -6.45 -3.94 8.97
C SER A 14 -7.09 -2.58 8.69
N GLY A 15 -7.85 -2.07 9.66
CA GLY A 15 -8.40 -0.71 9.58
C GLY A 15 -9.43 -0.52 8.47
N LEU A 16 -10.14 -1.60 8.08
CA LEU A 16 -11.14 -1.56 7.02
C LEU A 16 -12.26 -0.55 7.35
N ARG A 17 -12.57 0.31 6.39
CA ARG A 17 -13.70 1.24 6.43
C ARG A 17 -14.48 1.16 5.14
N HIS A 18 -15.79 1.05 5.27
CA HIS A 18 -16.72 1.18 4.15
C HIS A 18 -17.09 2.63 3.94
N HIS A 19 -17.09 3.04 2.67
CA HIS A 19 -17.60 4.32 2.21
C HIS A 19 -18.66 4.03 1.14
N GLU A 20 -19.90 4.39 1.45
CA GLU A 20 -20.99 4.31 0.48
C GLU A 20 -21.05 5.63 -0.29
N GLY A 21 -20.77 5.56 -1.59
CA GLY A 21 -20.91 6.68 -2.52
C GLY A 21 -22.09 6.46 -3.48
N SER A 22 -22.44 7.49 -4.25
CA SER A 22 -23.50 7.38 -5.28
C SER A 22 -23.20 6.35 -6.36
N ASP A 23 -21.92 6.01 -6.53
CA ASP A 23 -21.40 5.24 -7.67
C ASP A 23 -20.92 3.82 -7.27
N GLY A 24 -21.09 3.42 -6.00
CA GLY A 24 -20.76 2.08 -5.52
C GLY A 24 -20.24 2.03 -4.08
N ILE A 25 -19.69 0.86 -3.72
CA ILE A 25 -19.06 0.61 -2.42
C ILE A 25 -17.54 0.75 -2.58
N THR A 26 -16.96 1.73 -1.89
CA THR A 26 -15.51 1.84 -1.77
C THR A 26 -15.08 1.37 -0.38
N VAL A 27 -14.06 0.51 -0.33
CA VAL A 27 -13.47 0.06 0.92
C VAL A 27 -12.04 0.57 1.02
N SER A 28 -11.74 1.24 2.13
CA SER A 28 -10.38 1.65 2.45
C SER A 28 -9.80 0.77 3.54
N GLY A 29 -8.52 0.48 3.49
CA GLY A 29 -7.83 -0.31 4.49
C GLY A 29 -6.32 -0.08 4.48
N VAL A 30 -5.66 -0.69 5.45
CA VAL A 30 -4.22 -0.60 5.65
C VAL A 30 -3.61 -1.98 5.46
N VAL A 31 -2.64 -2.07 4.55
CA VAL A 31 -1.82 -3.27 4.32
C VAL A 31 -0.45 -3.05 4.96
N ARG A 32 -0.09 -3.90 5.91
CA ARG A 32 1.24 -3.93 6.54
C ARG A 32 2.05 -5.12 6.02
N LEU A 33 3.31 -4.86 5.71
CA LEU A 33 4.26 -5.84 5.16
C LEU A 33 5.58 -5.74 5.91
N GLN A 34 6.10 -6.89 6.34
CA GLN A 34 7.41 -7.00 7.00
C GLN A 34 8.34 -7.88 6.18
N LEU A 35 9.54 -7.37 5.87
CA LEU A 35 10.64 -8.22 5.41
C LEU A 35 11.36 -8.82 6.60
N SER A 36 11.73 -10.08 6.50
CA SER A 36 12.59 -10.76 7.47
C SER A 36 13.68 -11.55 6.75
N ALA A 37 14.78 -11.81 7.45
CA ALA A 37 15.78 -12.75 6.96
C ALA A 37 15.17 -14.15 6.79
N GLU A 38 15.73 -14.96 5.88
CA GLU A 38 15.26 -16.31 5.57
C GLU A 38 15.29 -17.26 6.79
N ASP A 39 16.17 -16.99 7.75
CA ASP A 39 16.27 -17.73 9.01
C ASP A 39 15.26 -17.28 10.09
N GLY A 40 14.44 -16.25 9.80
CA GLY A 40 13.42 -15.71 10.69
C GLY A 40 13.97 -14.96 11.92
N ASN A 41 15.29 -14.86 12.08
CA ASN A 41 15.91 -14.33 13.30
C ASN A 41 16.12 -12.82 13.27
N GLU A 42 15.94 -12.17 12.11
CA GLU A 42 16.11 -10.73 11.94
C GLU A 42 14.86 -10.08 11.32
N PHE A 43 14.23 -9.18 12.08
CA PHE A 43 13.19 -8.29 11.57
C PHE A 43 13.82 -7.19 10.71
N GLY A 44 13.44 -7.13 9.44
CA GLY A 44 13.89 -6.11 8.49
C GLY A 44 13.02 -4.84 8.51
N PRO A 45 12.97 -4.08 7.41
CA PRO A 45 12.08 -2.93 7.28
C PRO A 45 10.61 -3.35 7.18
N CYS A 46 9.75 -2.51 7.74
CA CYS A 46 8.29 -2.59 7.66
C CYS A 46 7.76 -1.53 6.70
N ALA A 47 6.76 -1.89 5.90
CA ALA A 47 6.00 -0.95 5.08
C ALA A 47 4.50 -1.01 5.44
N THR A 48 3.87 0.15 5.45
CA THR A 48 2.42 0.30 5.65
C THR A 48 1.87 1.08 4.48
N ILE A 49 0.85 0.54 3.82
CA ILE A 49 0.22 1.14 2.64
C ILE A 49 -1.27 1.27 2.92
N GLU A 50 -1.76 2.50 2.94
CA GLU A 50 -3.19 2.79 2.99
C GLU A 50 -3.74 2.85 1.56
N LEU A 51 -4.83 2.13 1.33
CA LEU A 51 -5.41 1.94 0.00
C LEU A 51 -6.92 2.07 0.10
N ALA A 52 -7.53 2.51 -0.99
CA ALA A 52 -8.97 2.41 -1.23
C ALA A 52 -9.19 1.61 -2.51
N ALA A 53 -10.22 0.77 -2.50
CA ALA A 53 -10.62 -0.03 -3.65
C ALA A 53 -12.13 -0.06 -3.78
N ASP A 54 -12.59 0.09 -5.02
CA ASP A 54 -14.00 -0.08 -5.36
C ASP A 54 -14.32 -1.56 -5.49
N LEU A 55 -15.47 -1.94 -4.95
CA LEU A 55 -15.91 -3.32 -4.90
C LEU A 55 -17.37 -3.44 -5.34
N PRO A 56 -17.75 -4.57 -5.94
CA PRO A 56 -19.15 -4.85 -6.25
C PRO A 56 -19.97 -4.98 -4.95
N GLU A 57 -21.27 -4.70 -5.03
CA GLU A 57 -22.18 -4.70 -3.86
C GLU A 57 -22.19 -6.02 -3.07
N ASN A 58 -21.88 -7.14 -3.73
CA ASN A 58 -21.86 -8.48 -3.14
C ASN A 58 -20.44 -8.97 -2.79
N ALA A 59 -19.45 -8.09 -2.72
CA ALA A 59 -18.08 -8.45 -2.38
C ALA A 59 -18.00 -9.08 -0.98
N THR A 60 -17.28 -10.19 -0.89
CA THR A 60 -17.01 -10.82 0.40
C THR A 60 -15.80 -10.17 1.07
N PHE A 61 -15.62 -10.44 2.36
CA PHE A 61 -14.42 -10.03 3.09
C PHE A 61 -13.12 -10.50 2.40
N ILE A 62 -13.12 -11.72 1.85
CA ILE A 62 -11.95 -12.26 1.12
C ILE A 62 -11.68 -11.46 -0.15
N ASP A 63 -12.73 -10.98 -0.83
CA ASP A 63 -12.58 -10.14 -2.02
C ASP A 63 -11.99 -8.77 -1.66
N VAL A 64 -12.41 -8.19 -0.53
CA VAL A 64 -11.82 -6.97 0.03
C VAL A 64 -10.33 -7.15 0.28
N GLU A 65 -9.94 -8.18 1.03
CA GLU A 65 -8.53 -8.45 1.35
C GLU A 65 -7.70 -8.67 0.09
N ARG A 66 -8.21 -9.47 -0.85
CA ARG A 66 -7.54 -9.72 -2.12
C ARG A 66 -7.33 -8.43 -2.90
N GLN A 67 -8.36 -7.59 -3.01
CA GLN A 67 -8.29 -6.37 -3.79
C GLN A 67 -7.31 -5.36 -3.18
N LEU A 68 -7.32 -5.20 -1.84
CA LEU A 68 -6.37 -4.35 -1.14
C LEU A 68 -4.93 -4.88 -1.28
N LEU A 69 -4.72 -6.20 -1.19
CA LEU A 69 -3.40 -6.81 -1.42
C LEU A 69 -2.92 -6.62 -2.86
N THR A 70 -3.80 -6.78 -3.85
CA THR A 70 -3.50 -6.50 -5.26
C THR A 70 -3.09 -5.03 -5.45
N GLY A 71 -3.81 -4.09 -4.84
CA GLY A 71 -3.44 -2.68 -4.84
C GLY A 71 -2.06 -2.43 -4.21
N ALA A 72 -1.79 -3.04 -3.05
CA ALA A 72 -0.50 -2.92 -2.36
C ALA A 72 0.65 -3.45 -3.21
N ILE A 73 0.49 -4.62 -3.82
CA ILE A 73 1.47 -5.19 -4.75
C ILE A 73 1.71 -4.25 -5.93
N GLY A 74 0.65 -3.70 -6.53
CA GLY A 74 0.78 -2.75 -7.63
C GLY A 74 1.59 -1.51 -7.26
N VAL A 75 1.32 -0.92 -6.07
CA VAL A 75 2.09 0.21 -5.54
C VAL A 75 3.56 -0.17 -5.33
N LEU A 76 3.83 -1.32 -4.70
CA LEU A 76 5.19 -1.78 -4.45
C LEU A 76 5.95 -2.08 -5.74
N THR A 77 5.32 -2.70 -6.73
CA THR A 77 5.92 -2.95 -8.05
C THR A 77 6.29 -1.63 -8.71
N ARG A 78 5.42 -0.62 -8.64
CA ARG A 78 5.74 0.70 -9.20
C ARG A 78 6.87 1.37 -8.43
N LEU A 79 6.88 1.33 -7.11
CA LEU A 79 7.97 1.87 -6.29
C LEU A 79 9.30 1.16 -6.58
N ALA A 80 9.31 -0.16 -6.68
CA ALA A 80 10.49 -0.96 -6.99
C ALA A 80 11.05 -0.70 -8.40
N SER A 81 10.21 -0.19 -9.31
CA SER A 81 10.64 0.20 -10.66
C SER A 81 11.31 1.57 -10.73
N LEU A 82 11.28 2.37 -9.65
CA LEU A 82 11.88 3.70 -9.62
C LEU A 82 13.34 3.64 -9.17
N SER A 83 14.19 4.47 -9.77
CA SER A 83 15.49 4.77 -9.20
C SER A 83 15.34 5.63 -7.93
N PRO A 84 16.36 5.66 -7.04
CA PRO A 84 16.35 6.57 -5.89
C PRO A 84 16.16 8.04 -6.27
N GLU A 85 16.75 8.49 -7.39
CA GLU A 85 16.61 9.84 -7.91
C GLU A 85 15.17 10.13 -8.37
N GLU A 86 14.55 9.19 -9.09
CA GLU A 86 13.17 9.31 -9.55
C GLU A 86 12.19 9.34 -8.38
N ALA A 87 12.38 8.44 -7.39
CA ALA A 87 11.59 8.43 -6.17
C ALA A 87 11.77 9.75 -5.38
N GLY A 88 12.99 10.29 -5.32
CA GLY A 88 13.28 11.59 -4.74
C GLY A 88 12.56 12.72 -5.45
N ALA A 89 12.52 12.72 -6.79
CA ALA A 89 11.81 13.72 -7.56
C ALA A 89 10.29 13.70 -7.32
N GLU A 90 9.67 12.52 -7.26
CA GLU A 90 8.25 12.40 -6.91
C GLU A 90 7.94 12.87 -5.49
N LEU A 91 8.82 12.57 -4.52
CA LEU A 91 8.70 13.08 -3.14
C LEU A 91 8.72 14.62 -3.10
N GLN A 92 9.61 15.25 -3.86
CA GLN A 92 9.66 16.72 -3.94
C GLN A 92 8.35 17.28 -4.53
N LYS A 93 7.86 16.71 -5.64
CA LYS A 93 6.57 17.11 -6.25
C LYS A 93 5.41 16.99 -5.26
N SER A 94 5.40 15.95 -4.43
CA SER A 94 4.36 15.77 -3.40
C SER A 94 4.41 16.88 -2.35
N ARG A 95 5.61 17.20 -1.83
CA ARG A 95 5.77 18.28 -0.85
C ARG A 95 5.29 19.62 -1.42
N PHE A 96 5.64 19.93 -2.67
CA PHE A 96 5.14 21.16 -3.31
C PHE A 96 3.62 21.22 -3.42
N ARG A 97 2.94 20.07 -3.64
CA ARG A 97 1.46 20.01 -3.66
C ARG A 97 0.83 20.30 -2.30
N GLU A 98 1.48 19.96 -1.19
CA GLU A 98 0.99 20.30 0.15
C GLU A 98 1.01 21.81 0.43
N TYR A 99 1.90 22.55 -0.23
CA TYR A 99 2.02 24.02 -0.11
C TYR A 99 1.20 24.80 -1.14
N LEU A 100 0.56 24.12 -2.10
CA LEU A 100 -0.39 24.78 -3.00
C LEU A 100 -1.72 24.98 -2.25
N PRO A 101 -2.36 26.15 -2.38
CA PRO A 101 -3.66 26.36 -1.78
C PRO A 101 -4.62 25.31 -2.33
N LYS A 102 -5.20 24.50 -1.43
CA LYS A 102 -6.33 23.64 -1.80
C LYS A 102 -7.44 24.58 -2.23
N THR A 103 -7.67 24.68 -3.54
CA THR A 103 -8.79 25.46 -4.07
C THR A 103 -10.07 24.97 -3.39
N PRO A 104 -10.87 25.89 -2.82
CA PRO A 104 -12.12 25.55 -2.15
C PRO A 104 -13.14 24.91 -3.11
#